data_AF-A0A2V9U639-F1
#
_entry.id   AF-A0A2V9U639-F1
#
_cell.length_a   1.000
_cell.length_b   1.000
_cell.length_c   1.000
_cell.angle_alpha   90.00
_cell.angle_beta   90.00
_cell.angle_gamma   90.00
#
_symmetry.space_group_name_H-M   'P 1'
#
loop_
_entity.id
_entity.type
_entity.pdbx_description
1 polymer ?
#
loop_
_entity_poly.entity_id
_entity_poly.type
_entity_poly.pdbx_seq_one_letter_code
_entity_poly.pdbx_strand_id
1 'polypeptide(L)'
;MVLVANGIAQEHPHGSGEKLGAVHFATSCNEGAQKEFDRAVALLHSFQFRRSIEGFNAALKSDATCGIAYWGIALSQWSNPFVPGTKDKGQLQEGRESAQRGIAAGAKTERERAYIAAVGKLYNSFESAPQRARLLAYRDAMAEVAAKYAEDHEAQIFYALALAASEDPADKTYAGRLKAGAILDKLFEEEPAHPGLAHYIIHTYDVPSLAERALPAARRYSEIAPDAPHAMHMPSHTFTRTGYWQESIASNVAAAAAARRENQIAEELHASDYEVYAYLQTAQDDAARRLLASLPEIASRFDPKVVIAGAGGPSAGYFALAAIPARYALERQEWKQAAQLTPQETPFPYTEAMTWFARGLGAARLKQAPAAQQSIVALRQIRERLSSASENYWAQQVQIQELEVEAWAALAEGRKQEALSQMKSGVELEEGTEKSAVTPGPLAPARELMGEMLLEINEPAQALTQFAATLEKEPGRFRALYGAAKAAQLSGNHEASQKYFRQLLQVCAQADKAARPEILEARRATSQN
;
A
#
# COMPACT_ATOMS: atom_id res chain seq x y z
N MET A 1 44.28 23.43 -20.96
CA MET A 1 44.01 22.43 -19.91
C MET A 1 42.86 22.93 -19.08
N VAL A 2 41.64 22.49 -19.41
CA VAL A 2 40.43 22.79 -18.64
C VAL A 2 40.23 21.60 -17.71
N LEU A 3 40.37 21.82 -16.40
CA LEU A 3 40.09 20.82 -15.39
C LEU A 3 38.59 20.80 -15.13
N VAL A 4 37.95 19.71 -15.55
CA VAL A 4 36.59 19.34 -15.16
C VAL A 4 36.69 18.74 -13.76
N ALA A 5 36.12 19.43 -12.76
CA ALA A 5 35.98 18.90 -11.42
C ALA A 5 34.72 18.03 -11.36
N ASN A 6 34.89 16.72 -11.35
CA ASN A 6 33.83 15.79 -11.00
C ASN A 6 33.52 15.95 -9.51
N GLY A 7 32.35 16.51 -9.19
CA GLY A 7 31.81 16.52 -7.84
C GLY A 7 31.38 15.11 -7.45
N ILE A 8 32.15 14.48 -6.57
CA ILE A 8 31.69 13.31 -5.82
C ILE A 8 30.69 13.85 -4.79
N ALA A 9 29.42 13.43 -4.88
CA ALA A 9 28.42 13.69 -3.87
C ALA A 9 28.94 13.19 -2.51
N GLN A 10 29.23 14.12 -1.59
CA GLN A 10 29.58 13.77 -0.23
C GLN A 10 28.31 13.29 0.48
N GLU A 11 28.37 12.10 1.05
CA GLU A 11 27.46 11.72 2.12
C GLU A 11 27.56 12.80 3.20
N HIS A 12 26.53 13.64 3.32
CA HIS A 12 26.41 14.52 4.46
C HIS A 12 25.80 13.70 5.60
N PRO A 13 26.57 13.28 6.62
CA PRO A 13 26.00 12.66 7.79
C PRO A 13 25.09 13.69 8.46
N HIS A 14 23.80 13.38 8.56
CA HIS A 14 22.86 14.13 9.38
C HIS A 14 23.44 14.16 10.81
N GLY A 15 23.59 15.35 11.40
CA GLY A 15 24.43 15.62 12.58
C GLY A 15 24.15 14.83 13.88
N SER A 16 23.26 13.84 13.84
CA SER A 16 22.89 12.91 14.91
C SER A 16 23.41 11.48 14.72
N GLY A 17 24.10 11.16 13.62
CA GLY A 17 24.47 9.77 13.28
C GLY A 17 23.32 8.96 12.65
N GLU A 18 22.24 9.64 12.27
CA GLU A 18 21.07 9.06 11.61
C GLU A 18 21.30 8.88 10.10
N LYS A 19 20.87 7.76 9.53
CA LYS A 19 20.95 7.42 8.11
C LYS A 19 19.58 7.52 7.42
N LEU A 20 19.37 8.65 6.74
CA LEU A 20 18.14 8.99 6.01
C LEU A 20 18.33 9.13 4.49
N GLY A 21 19.53 8.82 3.99
CA GLY A 21 19.95 9.12 2.63
C GLY A 21 20.51 10.54 2.46
N ALA A 22 20.91 10.87 1.23
CA ALA A 22 21.51 12.15 0.87
C ALA A 22 20.48 13.05 0.17
N VAL A 23 20.29 14.25 0.71
CA VAL A 23 19.36 15.28 0.19
C VAL A 23 20.04 16.63 0.28
N HIS A 24 19.87 17.46 -0.74
CA HIS A 24 20.19 18.88 -0.67
C HIS A 24 19.13 19.71 -1.39
N PHE A 25 18.37 20.48 -0.63
CA PHE A 25 17.38 21.41 -1.16
C PHE A 25 17.91 22.83 -0.99
N ALA A 26 18.36 23.46 -2.07
CA ALA A 26 18.93 24.81 -2.00
C ALA A 26 17.92 25.83 -1.42
N THR A 27 18.30 26.55 -0.37
CA THR A 27 17.49 27.60 0.26
C THR A 27 18.21 28.95 0.32
N SER A 28 17.45 30.01 0.57
CA SER A 28 17.94 31.36 0.90
C SER A 28 18.12 31.60 2.41
N CYS A 29 18.08 30.53 3.19
CA CYS A 29 18.23 30.55 4.64
C CYS A 29 19.71 30.59 5.03
N ASN A 30 20.02 30.85 6.30
CA ASN A 30 21.38 30.75 6.81
C ASN A 30 21.90 29.30 6.86
N GLU A 31 23.21 29.12 7.02
CA GLU A 31 23.85 27.78 6.98
C GLU A 31 23.31 26.82 8.05
N GLY A 32 22.97 27.33 9.24
CA GLY A 32 22.37 26.53 10.31
C GLY A 32 20.99 26.00 9.92
N ALA A 33 20.15 26.87 9.37
CA ALA A 33 18.83 26.50 8.87
C ALA A 33 18.90 25.56 7.65
N GLN A 34 19.88 25.72 6.75
CA GLN A 34 20.07 24.84 5.60
C GLN A 34 20.27 23.37 6.01
N LYS A 35 21.09 23.11 7.04
CA LYS A 35 21.34 21.74 7.55
C LYS A 35 20.07 21.09 8.13
N GLU A 36 19.32 21.84 8.93
CA GLU A 36 18.04 21.36 9.48
C GLU A 36 16.99 21.16 8.38
N PHE A 37 17.00 22.02 7.36
CA PHE A 37 16.10 21.94 6.23
C PHE A 37 16.36 20.69 5.38
N ASP A 38 17.61 20.41 5.02
CA ASP A 38 17.98 19.21 4.24
C ASP A 38 17.59 17.92 4.98
N ARG A 39 17.83 17.86 6.30
CA ARG A 39 17.38 16.75 7.15
C ARG A 39 15.85 16.62 7.17
N ALA A 40 15.13 17.73 7.29
CA ALA A 40 13.68 17.75 7.26
C ALA A 40 13.12 17.26 5.91
N VAL A 41 13.75 17.63 4.79
CA VAL A 41 13.38 17.13 3.45
C VAL A 41 13.67 15.64 3.30
N ALA A 42 14.78 15.12 3.83
CA ALA A 42 15.04 13.67 3.83
C ALA A 42 13.95 12.88 4.60
N LEU A 43 13.52 13.40 5.75
CA LEU A 43 12.40 12.85 6.52
C LEU A 43 11.06 12.97 5.77
N LEU A 44 10.82 14.11 5.11
CA LEU A 44 9.65 14.33 4.28
C LEU A 44 9.59 13.33 3.12
N HIS A 45 10.71 13.10 2.43
CA HIS A 45 10.79 12.09 1.39
C HIS A 45 10.47 10.70 1.91
N SER A 46 10.87 10.38 3.14
CA SER A 46 10.58 9.08 3.77
C SER A 46 9.23 9.03 4.51
N PHE A 47 8.36 10.03 4.31
CA PHE A 47 7.04 10.17 4.95
C PHE A 47 7.06 10.12 6.49
N GLN A 48 8.18 10.55 7.09
CA GLN A 48 8.30 10.78 8.53
C GLN A 48 7.72 12.16 8.89
N PHE A 49 6.43 12.36 8.61
CA PHE A 49 5.81 13.69 8.59
C PHE A 49 5.92 14.46 9.91
N ARG A 50 5.73 13.81 11.07
CA ARG A 50 5.88 14.48 12.37
C ARG A 50 7.31 14.98 12.58
N ARG A 51 8.29 14.12 12.32
CA ARG A 51 9.73 14.44 12.48
C ARG A 51 10.19 15.47 11.45
N SER A 52 9.62 15.45 10.25
CA SER A 52 9.80 16.45 9.21
C SER A 52 9.30 17.83 9.66
N ILE A 53 8.08 17.91 10.22
CA ILE A 53 7.54 19.16 10.80
C ILE A 53 8.44 19.69 11.92
N GLU A 54 8.92 18.82 12.81
CA GLU A 54 9.88 19.20 13.86
C GLU A 54 11.17 19.79 13.27
N GLY A 55 11.72 19.18 12.22
CA GLY A 55 12.91 19.66 11.51
C GLY A 55 12.72 21.02 10.84
N PHE A 56 11.61 21.23 10.13
CA PHE A 56 11.31 22.54 9.53
C PHE A 56 11.11 23.63 10.59
N ASN A 57 10.50 23.30 11.74
CA ASN A 57 10.43 24.23 12.87
C ASN A 57 11.82 24.54 13.47
N ALA A 58 12.75 23.57 13.49
CA ALA A 58 14.12 23.81 13.90
C ALA A 58 14.87 24.72 12.92
N ALA A 59 14.63 24.58 11.62
CA ALA A 59 15.14 25.51 10.60
C ALA A 59 14.63 26.94 10.84
N LEU A 60 13.33 27.12 11.11
CA LEU A 60 12.74 28.43 11.46
C LEU A 60 13.32 29.02 12.76
N LYS A 61 13.64 28.18 13.74
CA LYS A 61 14.30 28.62 14.98
C LYS A 61 15.73 29.10 14.73
N SER A 62 16.42 28.47 13.79
CA SER A 62 17.79 28.82 13.39
C SER A 62 17.84 30.05 12.48
N ASP A 63 16.81 30.24 11.65
CA ASP A 63 16.61 31.42 10.80
C ASP A 63 15.13 31.75 10.67
N ALA A 64 14.67 32.75 11.42
CA ALA A 64 13.28 33.20 11.37
C ALA A 64 12.87 33.79 10.01
N THR A 65 13.84 34.10 9.14
CA THR A 65 13.59 34.57 7.76
C THR A 65 13.50 33.44 6.73
N CYS A 66 13.64 32.17 7.16
CA CYS A 66 13.58 30.99 6.32
C CYS A 66 12.13 30.66 5.91
N GLY A 67 11.50 31.55 5.13
CA GLY A 67 10.08 31.44 4.77
C GLY A 67 9.71 30.14 4.04
N ILE A 68 10.66 29.52 3.34
CA ILE A 68 10.45 28.23 2.65
C ILE A 68 10.23 27.05 3.61
N ALA A 69 10.65 27.14 4.88
CA ALA A 69 10.37 26.07 5.85
C ALA A 69 8.85 25.86 6.09
N TYR A 70 8.04 26.91 5.91
CA TYR A 70 6.58 26.77 5.97
C TYR A 70 6.00 25.93 4.82
N TRP A 71 6.65 25.88 3.65
CA TRP A 71 6.25 24.94 2.58
C TRP A 71 6.42 23.50 3.05
N GLY A 72 7.55 23.18 3.69
CA GLY A 72 7.84 21.84 4.19
C GLY A 72 6.88 21.41 5.30
N ILE A 73 6.53 22.33 6.20
CA ILE A 73 5.50 22.10 7.23
C ILE A 73 4.14 21.84 6.58
N ALA A 74 3.72 22.71 5.65
CA ALA A 74 2.45 22.55 4.95
C ALA A 74 2.40 21.23 4.18
N LEU A 75 3.44 20.89 3.42
CA LEU A 75 3.47 19.63 2.67
C LEU A 75 3.48 18.41 3.59
N SER A 76 4.17 18.47 4.74
CA SER A 76 4.12 17.40 5.74
C SER A 76 2.73 17.24 6.36
N GLN A 77 1.99 18.33 6.54
CA GLN A 77 0.60 18.33 7.01
C GLN A 77 -0.37 17.78 5.96
N TRP A 78 0.01 17.62 4.69
CA TRP A 78 -0.80 16.88 3.71
C TRP A 78 -0.83 15.38 4.00
N SER A 79 0.22 14.89 4.67
CA SER A 79 0.51 13.48 4.93
C SER A 79 0.60 12.64 3.64
N ASN A 80 0.47 11.31 3.77
CA ASN A 80 0.69 10.37 2.68
C ASN A 80 -0.24 10.66 1.49
N PRO A 81 0.29 11.02 0.31
CA PRO A 81 -0.52 11.41 -0.85
C PRO A 81 -1.19 10.23 -1.56
N PHE A 82 -0.82 8.99 -1.22
CA PHE A 82 -1.35 7.76 -1.84
C PHE A 82 -2.52 7.13 -1.07
N VAL A 83 -2.91 7.69 0.08
CA VAL A 83 -4.06 7.21 0.85
C VAL A 83 -5.36 7.76 0.22
N PRO A 84 -6.29 6.90 -0.24
CA PRO A 84 -7.56 7.34 -0.80
C PRO A 84 -8.50 7.89 0.28
N GLY A 85 -9.55 8.59 -0.14
CA GLY A 85 -10.56 9.17 0.75
C GLY A 85 -10.24 10.61 1.16
N THR A 86 -11.04 11.17 2.05
CA THR A 86 -10.92 12.59 2.46
C THR A 86 -10.01 12.76 3.67
N LYS A 87 -9.08 13.72 3.61
CA LYS A 87 -8.23 14.10 4.75
C LYS A 87 -9.04 14.76 5.88
N ASP A 88 -8.57 14.60 7.11
CA ASP A 88 -9.19 15.22 8.28
C ASP A 88 -9.27 16.75 8.15
N LYS A 89 -10.37 17.33 8.62
CA LYS A 89 -10.60 18.79 8.49
C LYS A 89 -9.64 19.61 9.35
N GLY A 90 -9.28 19.13 10.54
CA GLY A 90 -8.29 19.76 11.40
C GLY A 90 -6.92 19.75 10.72
N GLN A 91 -6.51 18.59 10.21
CA GLN A 91 -5.28 18.45 9.41
C GLN A 91 -5.23 19.43 8.22
N LEU A 92 -6.33 19.56 7.46
CA LEU A 92 -6.40 20.47 6.32
C LEU A 92 -6.34 21.95 6.74
N GLN A 93 -6.95 22.30 7.86
CA GLN A 93 -6.90 23.65 8.42
C GLN A 93 -5.47 24.02 8.84
N GLU A 94 -4.78 23.15 9.57
CA GLU A 94 -3.40 23.38 9.99
C GLU A 94 -2.45 23.53 8.77
N GLY A 95 -2.63 22.71 7.74
CA GLY A 95 -1.90 22.80 6.47
C GLY A 95 -2.12 24.13 5.75
N ARG A 96 -3.37 24.60 5.71
CA ARG A 96 -3.71 25.93 5.16
C ARG A 96 -2.99 27.04 5.91
N GLU A 97 -3.03 27.02 7.23
CA GLU A 97 -2.41 28.03 8.08
C GLU A 97 -0.89 28.08 7.88
N SER A 98 -0.24 26.92 7.73
CA SER A 98 1.19 26.86 7.39
C SER A 98 1.48 27.44 6.00
N ALA A 99 0.69 27.10 4.98
CA ALA A 99 0.85 27.68 3.65
C ALA A 99 0.67 29.21 3.65
N GLN A 100 -0.33 29.73 4.38
CA GLN A 100 -0.57 31.16 4.54
C GLN A 100 0.57 31.87 5.28
N ARG A 101 1.13 31.26 6.33
CA ARG A 101 2.32 31.76 7.02
C ARG A 101 3.53 31.83 6.09
N GLY A 102 3.73 30.84 5.22
CA GLY A 102 4.78 30.87 4.20
C GLY A 102 4.63 32.05 3.22
N ILE A 103 3.40 32.32 2.77
CA ILE A 103 3.09 33.48 1.92
C ILE A 103 3.40 34.79 2.66
N ALA A 104 2.94 34.91 3.91
CA ALA A 104 3.11 36.12 4.72
C ALA A 104 4.56 36.39 5.11
N ALA A 105 5.34 35.33 5.39
CA ALA A 105 6.77 35.44 5.69
C ALA A 105 7.57 35.96 4.50
N GLY A 106 7.11 35.71 3.27
CA GLY A 106 7.71 36.18 2.04
C GLY A 106 9.07 35.54 1.76
N ALA A 107 9.10 34.41 1.06
CA ALA A 107 10.37 33.78 0.69
C ALA A 107 11.21 34.70 -0.24
N LYS A 108 12.53 34.69 -0.05
CA LYS A 108 13.45 35.66 -0.68
C LYS A 108 13.55 35.43 -2.19
N THR A 109 13.51 34.17 -2.63
CA THR A 109 13.68 33.82 -4.05
C THR A 109 12.34 33.56 -4.73
N GLU A 110 12.31 33.73 -6.06
CA GLU A 110 11.13 33.38 -6.85
C GLU A 110 10.85 31.88 -6.83
N ARG A 111 11.90 31.05 -6.80
CA ARG A 111 11.82 29.59 -6.69
C ARG A 111 11.05 29.18 -5.43
N GLU A 112 11.47 29.67 -4.27
CA GLU A 112 10.83 29.33 -3.01
C GLU A 112 9.37 29.82 -2.95
N ARG A 113 9.08 31.01 -3.48
CA ARG A 113 7.69 31.50 -3.58
C ARG A 113 6.83 30.58 -4.45
N ALA A 114 7.38 30.01 -5.51
CA ALA A 114 6.67 29.08 -6.38
C ALA A 114 6.33 27.76 -5.66
N TYR A 115 7.23 27.20 -4.85
CA TYR A 115 6.94 26.04 -4.00
C TYR A 115 5.82 26.32 -2.99
N ILE A 116 5.88 27.46 -2.30
CA ILE A 116 4.85 27.88 -1.33
C ILE A 116 3.50 28.05 -2.03
N ALA A 117 3.48 28.66 -3.22
CA ALA A 117 2.26 28.82 -4.01
C ALA A 117 1.69 27.47 -4.47
N ALA A 118 2.55 26.52 -4.87
CA ALA A 118 2.14 25.18 -5.26
C ALA A 118 1.50 24.43 -4.10
N VAL A 119 2.16 24.31 -2.95
CA VAL A 119 1.61 23.58 -1.79
C VAL A 119 0.29 24.19 -1.29
N GLY A 120 0.10 25.51 -1.42
CA GLY A 120 -1.17 26.17 -1.12
C GLY A 120 -2.37 25.62 -1.90
N LYS A 121 -2.15 25.05 -3.10
CA LYS A 121 -3.21 24.42 -3.91
C LYS A 121 -3.84 23.21 -3.21
N LEU A 122 -3.07 22.50 -2.39
CA LEU A 122 -3.59 21.37 -1.59
C LEU A 122 -4.66 21.81 -0.60
N TYR A 123 -4.70 23.07 -0.19
CA TYR A 123 -5.59 23.56 0.88
C TYR A 123 -6.62 24.58 0.43
N ASN A 124 -6.59 24.97 -0.84
CA ASN A 124 -7.46 26.01 -1.37
C ASN A 124 -8.94 25.57 -1.31
N SER A 125 -9.77 26.37 -0.63
CA SER A 125 -11.22 26.13 -0.49
C SER A 125 -11.59 24.68 -0.11
N PHE A 126 -10.82 24.01 0.76
CA PHE A 126 -11.01 22.60 1.09
C PHE A 126 -12.39 22.26 1.68
N GLU A 127 -13.13 23.27 2.18
CA GLU A 127 -14.48 23.14 2.70
C GLU A 127 -15.52 22.82 1.61
N SER A 128 -15.26 23.23 0.37
CA SER A 128 -16.18 23.07 -0.77
C SER A 128 -15.54 22.38 -1.97
N ALA A 129 -14.21 22.48 -2.14
CA ALA A 129 -13.49 21.88 -3.25
C ALA A 129 -13.14 20.41 -2.96
N PRO A 130 -13.53 19.47 -3.85
CA PRO A 130 -13.17 18.06 -3.72
C PRO A 130 -11.65 17.87 -3.62
N GLN A 131 -11.22 16.91 -2.79
CA GLN A 131 -9.80 16.61 -2.60
C GLN A 131 -9.07 16.31 -3.92
N ARG A 132 -9.71 15.58 -4.83
CA ARG A 132 -9.17 15.28 -6.16
C ARG A 132 -8.83 16.54 -6.95
N ALA A 133 -9.68 17.56 -6.92
CA ALA A 133 -9.44 18.82 -7.62
C ALA A 133 -8.24 19.58 -7.03
N ARG A 134 -8.10 19.61 -5.71
CA ARG A 134 -6.95 20.22 -5.02
C ARG A 134 -5.63 19.50 -5.33
N LEU A 135 -5.67 18.17 -5.39
CA LEU A 135 -4.52 17.36 -5.76
C LEU A 135 -4.08 17.59 -7.22
N LEU A 136 -5.02 17.68 -8.15
CA LEU A 136 -4.75 18.04 -9.55
C LEU A 136 -4.16 19.46 -9.67
N ALA A 137 -4.71 20.42 -8.92
CA ALA A 137 -4.19 21.78 -8.90
C ALA A 137 -2.75 21.86 -8.34
N TYR A 138 -2.41 21.04 -7.34
CA TYR A 138 -1.04 20.90 -6.84
C TYR A 138 -0.11 20.29 -7.88
N ARG A 139 -0.53 19.20 -8.55
CA ARG A 139 0.22 18.58 -9.66
C ARG A 139 0.54 19.60 -10.75
N ASP A 140 -0.46 20.37 -11.18
CA ASP A 140 -0.28 21.35 -12.26
C ASP A 140 0.65 22.49 -11.84
N ALA A 141 0.51 22.98 -10.61
CA ALA A 141 1.45 23.97 -10.08
C ALA A 141 2.88 23.42 -9.95
N MET A 142 3.06 22.16 -9.53
CA MET A 142 4.38 21.53 -9.51
C MET A 142 4.95 21.30 -10.92
N ALA A 143 4.10 21.08 -11.93
CA ALA A 143 4.53 21.01 -13.32
C ALA A 143 5.13 22.36 -13.79
N GLU A 144 4.53 23.48 -13.39
CA GLU A 144 5.05 24.82 -13.67
C GLU A 144 6.39 25.07 -12.97
N VAL A 145 6.52 24.65 -11.70
CA VAL A 145 7.78 24.75 -10.94
C VAL A 145 8.88 23.94 -11.63
N ALA A 146 8.61 22.66 -11.94
CA ALA A 146 9.56 21.77 -12.59
C ALA A 146 9.96 22.26 -14.00
N ALA A 147 9.03 22.84 -14.76
CA ALA A 147 9.34 23.39 -16.08
C ALA A 147 10.20 24.67 -16.00
N LYS A 148 9.94 25.54 -15.02
CA LYS A 148 10.68 26.79 -14.83
C LYS A 148 12.09 26.57 -14.26
N TYR A 149 12.25 25.57 -13.40
CA TYR A 149 13.50 25.22 -12.75
C TYR A 149 13.92 23.79 -13.16
N ALA A 150 14.29 23.61 -14.43
CA ALA A 150 14.57 22.29 -14.98
C ALA A 150 15.77 21.58 -14.31
N GLU A 151 16.77 22.33 -13.89
CA GLU A 151 17.99 21.83 -13.20
C GLU A 151 17.76 21.59 -11.70
N ASP A 152 16.57 21.88 -11.19
CA ASP A 152 16.21 21.66 -9.80
C ASP A 152 15.65 20.24 -9.63
N HIS A 153 16.52 19.31 -9.22
CA HIS A 153 16.17 17.91 -9.08
C HIS A 153 15.05 17.69 -8.06
N GLU A 154 15.03 18.46 -6.96
CA GLU A 154 13.93 18.44 -5.98
C GLU A 154 12.60 18.82 -6.63
N ALA A 155 12.57 19.81 -7.54
CA ALA A 155 11.35 20.18 -8.26
C ALA A 155 10.86 19.04 -9.15
N GLN A 156 11.78 18.36 -9.84
CA GLN A 156 11.46 17.20 -10.67
C GLN A 156 10.91 16.04 -9.84
N ILE A 157 11.55 15.76 -8.69
CA ILE A 157 11.17 14.66 -7.78
C ILE A 157 9.77 14.90 -7.18
N PHE A 158 9.50 16.10 -6.65
CA PHE A 158 8.16 16.43 -6.13
C PHE A 158 7.10 16.52 -7.23
N TYR A 159 7.46 16.93 -8.45
CA TYR A 159 6.54 16.87 -9.59
C TYR A 159 6.20 15.43 -9.97
N ALA A 160 7.18 14.53 -10.02
CA ALA A 160 6.97 13.11 -10.29
C ALA A 160 6.08 12.46 -9.20
N LEU A 161 6.30 12.79 -7.91
CA LEU A 161 5.41 12.38 -6.83
C LEU A 161 3.97 12.87 -7.08
N ALA A 162 3.80 14.15 -7.43
CA ALA A 162 2.49 14.72 -7.68
C ALA A 162 1.80 14.07 -8.88
N LEU A 163 2.54 13.74 -9.96
CA LEU A 163 2.04 12.96 -11.09
C LEU A 163 1.51 11.60 -10.66
N ALA A 164 2.31 10.83 -9.93
CA ALA A 164 1.94 9.49 -9.49
C ALA A 164 0.75 9.49 -8.52
N ALA A 165 0.74 10.41 -7.54
CA ALA A 165 -0.33 10.50 -6.55
C ALA A 165 -1.67 10.97 -7.16
N SER A 166 -1.62 11.72 -8.26
CA SER A 166 -2.80 12.30 -8.91
C SER A 166 -3.26 11.52 -10.14
N GLU A 167 -2.83 10.28 -10.29
CA GLU A 167 -3.33 9.39 -11.34
C GLU A 167 -4.84 9.20 -11.23
N ASP A 168 -5.51 9.00 -12.37
CA ASP A 168 -6.85 8.45 -12.40
C ASP A 168 -6.77 6.92 -12.27
N PRO A 169 -7.32 6.29 -11.20
CA PRO A 169 -7.30 4.84 -11.05
C PRO A 169 -7.98 4.06 -12.19
N ALA A 170 -8.83 4.73 -12.99
CA ALA A 170 -9.46 4.15 -14.17
C ALA A 170 -8.55 4.16 -15.42
N ASP A 171 -7.46 4.93 -15.44
CA ASP A 171 -6.53 4.99 -16.56
C ASP A 171 -5.59 3.78 -16.57
N LYS A 172 -5.96 2.75 -17.33
CA LYS A 172 -5.13 1.54 -17.52
C LYS A 172 -4.00 1.72 -18.54
N THR A 173 -3.84 2.90 -19.14
CA THR A 173 -2.63 3.21 -19.92
C THR A 173 -1.46 3.59 -19.01
N TYR A 174 -1.74 3.94 -17.75
CA TYR A 174 -0.77 4.34 -16.74
C TYR A 174 0.15 5.48 -17.20
N ALA A 175 -0.35 6.38 -18.08
CA ALA A 175 0.47 7.41 -18.70
C ALA A 175 1.10 8.35 -17.68
N GLY A 176 0.36 8.71 -16.63
CA GLY A 176 0.87 9.53 -15.52
C GLY A 176 2.02 8.85 -14.76
N ARG A 177 1.86 7.57 -14.42
CA ARG A 177 2.92 6.76 -13.77
C ARG A 177 4.15 6.60 -14.65
N LEU A 178 3.97 6.28 -15.93
CA LEU A 178 5.09 6.12 -16.86
C LEU A 178 5.86 7.43 -17.03
N LYS A 179 5.17 8.57 -17.05
CA LYS A 179 5.82 9.89 -17.07
C LYS A 179 6.59 10.17 -15.77
N ALA A 180 5.99 9.90 -14.61
CA ALA A 180 6.66 10.06 -13.32
C ALA A 180 7.90 9.16 -13.23
N GLY A 181 7.77 7.89 -13.61
CA GLY A 181 8.85 6.92 -13.58
C GLY A 181 10.01 7.30 -14.50
N ALA A 182 9.74 7.83 -15.70
CA ALA A 182 10.80 8.30 -16.59
C ALA A 182 11.66 9.44 -15.98
N ILE A 183 11.04 10.32 -15.16
CA ILE A 183 11.76 11.36 -14.43
C ILE A 183 12.59 10.72 -13.30
N LEU A 184 11.96 9.86 -12.52
CA LEU A 184 12.56 9.26 -11.32
C LEU A 184 13.69 8.28 -11.65
N ASP A 185 13.52 7.40 -12.64
CA ASP A 185 14.52 6.40 -13.04
C ASP A 185 15.80 7.09 -13.49
N LYS A 186 15.69 8.14 -14.31
CA LYS A 186 16.84 8.93 -14.77
C LYS A 186 17.59 9.54 -13.58
N LEU A 187 16.88 10.23 -12.69
CA LEU A 187 17.51 10.88 -11.54
C LEU A 187 18.08 9.86 -10.54
N PHE A 188 17.48 8.68 -10.41
CA PHE A 188 17.97 7.64 -9.49
C PHE A 188 19.31 7.03 -9.94
N GLU A 189 19.59 7.02 -11.24
CA GLU A 189 20.92 6.67 -11.76
C GLU A 189 21.98 7.71 -11.36
N GLU A 190 21.62 9.00 -11.33
CA GLU A 190 22.50 10.12 -11.00
C GLU A 190 22.68 10.27 -9.47
N GLU A 191 21.62 10.03 -8.70
CA GLU A 191 21.55 10.24 -7.24
C GLU A 191 21.05 8.98 -6.50
N PRO A 192 21.80 7.87 -6.53
CA PRO A 192 21.32 6.58 -6.01
C PRO A 192 21.13 6.54 -4.49
N ALA A 193 21.62 7.55 -3.75
CA ALA A 193 21.46 7.69 -2.31
C ALA A 193 20.30 8.62 -1.91
N HIS A 194 19.56 9.17 -2.87
CA HIS A 194 18.44 10.07 -2.58
C HIS A 194 17.18 9.27 -2.16
N PRO A 195 16.65 9.46 -0.94
CA PRO A 195 15.56 8.65 -0.41
C PRO A 195 14.27 8.81 -1.22
N GLY A 196 13.97 10.03 -1.69
CA GLY A 196 12.76 10.32 -2.46
C GLY A 196 12.71 9.58 -3.79
N LEU A 197 13.86 9.31 -4.41
CA LEU A 197 13.91 8.67 -5.73
C LEU A 197 13.52 7.19 -5.63
N ALA A 198 14.21 6.43 -4.77
CA ALA A 198 13.87 5.03 -4.55
C ALA A 198 12.43 4.87 -4.05
N HIS A 199 12.00 5.73 -3.12
CA HIS A 199 10.65 5.70 -2.58
C HIS A 199 9.58 5.92 -3.66
N TYR A 200 9.73 6.98 -4.46
CA TYR A 200 8.69 7.37 -5.40
C TYR A 200 8.66 6.45 -6.62
N ILE A 201 9.77 5.81 -6.98
CA ILE A 201 9.78 4.72 -7.99
C ILE A 201 8.88 3.57 -7.52
N ILE A 202 9.02 3.14 -6.26
CA ILE A 202 8.20 2.06 -5.68
C ILE A 202 6.71 2.41 -5.77
N HIS A 203 6.31 3.59 -5.29
CA HIS A 203 4.91 4.01 -5.38
C HIS A 203 4.41 4.19 -6.81
N THR A 204 5.24 4.72 -7.70
CA THR A 204 4.90 4.97 -9.10
C THR A 204 4.60 3.67 -9.83
N TYR A 205 5.35 2.60 -9.55
CA TYR A 205 5.17 1.31 -10.22
C TYR A 205 4.37 0.29 -9.40
N ASP A 206 3.68 0.68 -8.31
CA ASP A 206 2.88 -0.22 -7.45
C ASP A 206 1.53 -0.69 -8.09
N VAL A 207 1.57 -1.07 -9.36
CA VAL A 207 0.50 -1.73 -10.11
C VAL A 207 1.06 -2.99 -10.78
N PRO A 208 0.26 -4.07 -10.94
CA PRO A 208 0.77 -5.37 -11.40
C PRO A 208 1.58 -5.30 -12.70
N SER A 209 1.11 -4.54 -13.68
CA SER A 209 1.75 -4.40 -15.01
C SER A 209 3.09 -3.68 -15.00
N LEU A 210 3.41 -2.92 -13.95
CA LEU A 210 4.63 -2.10 -13.85
C LEU A 210 5.55 -2.55 -12.71
N ALA A 211 5.08 -3.40 -11.80
CA ALA A 211 5.74 -3.69 -10.52
C ALA A 211 7.20 -4.15 -10.64
N GLU A 212 7.55 -4.94 -11.67
CA GLU A 212 8.92 -5.39 -11.89
C GLU A 212 9.92 -4.23 -12.06
N ARG A 213 9.48 -3.10 -12.61
CA ARG A 213 10.32 -1.90 -12.81
C ARG A 213 10.80 -1.30 -11.49
N ALA A 214 10.06 -1.50 -10.39
CA ALA A 214 10.45 -0.99 -9.07
C ALA A 214 11.47 -1.86 -8.34
N LEU A 215 11.76 -3.10 -8.79
CA LEU A 215 12.65 -4.02 -8.07
C LEU A 215 14.04 -3.44 -7.75
N PRO A 216 14.71 -2.70 -8.66
CA PRO A 216 16.00 -2.06 -8.33
C PRO A 216 15.90 -1.05 -7.19
N ALA A 217 14.84 -0.24 -7.16
CA ALA A 217 14.60 0.74 -6.10
C ALA A 217 14.21 0.07 -4.78
N ALA A 218 13.30 -0.92 -4.83
CA ALA A 218 12.86 -1.69 -3.68
C ALA A 218 14.02 -2.35 -2.93
N ARG A 219 14.98 -2.94 -3.66
CA ARG A 219 16.16 -3.58 -3.03
C ARG A 219 17.17 -2.60 -2.43
N ARG A 220 17.08 -1.31 -2.72
CA ARG A 220 18.03 -0.29 -2.22
C ARG A 220 17.43 0.58 -1.12
N TYR A 221 16.12 0.81 -1.12
CA TYR A 221 15.52 1.86 -0.30
C TYR A 221 15.74 1.68 1.22
N SER A 222 15.61 0.45 1.71
CA SER A 222 15.88 0.12 3.12
C SER A 222 17.34 0.37 3.52
N GLU A 223 18.29 0.29 2.59
CA GLU A 223 19.70 0.60 2.85
C GLU A 223 19.99 2.11 2.80
N ILE A 224 19.22 2.86 2.01
CA ILE A 224 19.32 4.31 1.86
C ILE A 224 18.87 5.02 3.15
N ALA A 225 17.69 4.66 3.67
CA ALA A 225 17.08 5.33 4.82
C ALA A 225 16.63 4.35 5.93
N PRO A 226 17.52 3.52 6.51
CA PRO A 226 17.14 2.49 7.48
C PRO A 226 16.54 3.05 8.79
N ASP A 227 16.80 4.32 9.10
CA ASP A 227 16.26 4.98 10.30
C ASP A 227 14.84 5.55 10.10
N ALA A 228 14.25 5.35 8.91
CA ALA A 228 12.84 5.64 8.66
C ALA A 228 12.03 4.31 8.57
N PRO A 229 11.12 4.02 9.53
CA PRO A 229 10.31 2.80 9.50
C PRO A 229 9.56 2.57 8.16
N HIS A 230 9.06 3.64 7.56
CA HIS A 230 8.37 3.56 6.28
C HIS A 230 9.30 3.18 5.12
N ALA A 231 10.56 3.66 5.12
CA ALA A 231 11.53 3.27 4.10
C ALA A 231 11.90 1.78 4.19
N MET A 232 11.87 1.21 5.39
CA MET A 232 12.04 -0.23 5.60
C MET A 232 10.84 -1.04 5.11
N HIS A 233 9.63 -0.48 5.17
CA HIS A 233 8.37 -1.12 4.77
C HIS A 233 8.14 -1.11 3.25
N MET A 234 8.38 0.04 2.60
CA MET A 234 8.04 0.26 1.20
C MET A 234 8.53 -0.79 0.20
N PRO A 235 9.75 -1.38 0.33
CA PRO A 235 10.19 -2.48 -0.52
C PRO A 235 9.18 -3.64 -0.60
N SER A 236 8.48 -3.91 0.50
CA SER A 236 7.50 -4.99 0.57
C SER A 236 6.29 -4.80 -0.34
N HIS A 237 5.94 -3.57 -0.73
CA HIS A 237 4.90 -3.33 -1.75
C HIS A 237 5.29 -4.00 -3.07
N THR A 238 6.50 -3.72 -3.56
CA THR A 238 7.03 -4.33 -4.78
C THR A 238 7.19 -5.83 -4.63
N PHE A 239 7.80 -6.30 -3.53
CA PHE A 239 8.03 -7.73 -3.32
C PHE A 239 6.73 -8.54 -3.24
N THR A 240 5.70 -7.99 -2.60
CA THR A 240 4.35 -8.58 -2.56
C THR A 240 3.73 -8.66 -3.95
N ARG A 241 3.80 -7.57 -4.73
CA ARG A 241 3.28 -7.52 -6.10
C ARG A 241 3.98 -8.47 -7.08
N THR A 242 5.21 -8.85 -6.79
CA THR A 242 6.06 -9.65 -7.69
C THR A 242 6.32 -11.06 -7.16
N GLY A 243 5.71 -11.45 -6.04
CA GLY A 243 5.82 -12.80 -5.47
C GLY A 243 7.14 -13.10 -4.76
N TYR A 244 7.98 -12.10 -4.46
CA TYR A 244 9.21 -12.25 -3.66
C TYR A 244 8.90 -12.27 -2.16
N TRP A 245 8.11 -13.26 -1.74
CA TRP A 245 7.52 -13.30 -0.40
C TRP A 245 8.54 -13.28 0.74
N GLN A 246 9.71 -13.89 0.60
CA GLN A 246 10.76 -13.87 1.63
C GLN A 246 11.39 -12.47 1.79
N GLU A 247 11.61 -11.74 0.69
CA GLU A 247 12.05 -10.34 0.74
C GLU A 247 10.97 -9.46 1.38
N SER A 248 9.68 -9.72 1.08
CA SER A 248 8.54 -9.04 1.72
C SER A 248 8.48 -9.28 3.23
N ILE A 249 8.67 -10.53 3.69
CA ILE A 249 8.73 -10.88 5.12
C ILE A 249 9.88 -10.12 5.80
N ALA A 250 11.10 -10.21 5.26
CA ALA A 250 12.27 -9.59 5.86
C ALA A 250 12.13 -8.06 5.99
N SER A 251 11.61 -7.42 4.96
CA SER A 251 11.33 -5.97 4.94
C SER A 251 10.32 -5.58 6.03
N ASN A 252 9.21 -6.31 6.17
CA ASN A 252 8.19 -5.97 7.17
C ASN A 252 8.58 -6.30 8.61
N VAL A 253 9.32 -7.39 8.86
CA VAL A 253 9.88 -7.68 10.19
C VAL A 253 10.74 -6.51 10.66
N ALA A 254 11.62 -6.01 9.77
CA ALA A 254 12.49 -4.88 10.09
C ALA A 254 11.68 -3.57 10.28
N ALA A 255 10.69 -3.32 9.43
CA ALA A 255 9.82 -2.15 9.50
C ALA A 255 8.98 -2.12 10.78
N ALA A 256 8.33 -3.24 11.14
CA ALA A 256 7.55 -3.35 12.37
C ALA A 256 8.42 -3.14 13.61
N ALA A 257 9.64 -3.68 13.61
CA ALA A 257 10.60 -3.45 14.69
C ALA A 257 11.03 -1.97 14.78
N ALA A 258 11.26 -1.30 13.64
CA ALA A 258 11.60 0.12 13.60
C ALA A 258 10.43 1.00 14.07
N ALA A 259 9.22 0.75 13.57
CA ALA A 259 8.01 1.47 13.95
C ALA A 259 7.72 1.34 15.46
N ARG A 260 7.93 0.16 16.04
CA ARG A 260 7.82 -0.07 17.48
C ARG A 260 8.79 0.79 18.29
N ARG A 261 10.05 0.91 17.86
CA ARG A 261 11.06 1.76 18.53
C ARG A 261 10.68 3.24 18.48
N GLU A 262 10.11 3.68 17.37
CA GLU A 262 9.67 5.06 17.15
C GLU A 262 8.26 5.37 17.68
N ASN A 263 7.62 4.41 18.35
CA ASN A 263 6.24 4.49 18.83
C ASN A 263 5.22 4.86 17.73
N GLN A 264 5.42 4.36 16.51
CA GLN A 264 4.54 4.55 15.35
C GLN A 264 3.62 3.34 15.20
N ILE A 265 2.61 3.23 16.08
CA ILE A 265 1.81 2.01 16.22
C ILE A 265 1.01 1.65 14.96
N ALA A 266 0.49 2.66 14.24
CA ALA A 266 -0.21 2.43 12.97
C ALA A 266 0.72 1.82 11.90
N GLU A 267 1.99 2.22 11.86
CA GLU A 267 3.01 1.66 10.96
C GLU A 267 3.42 0.25 11.37
N GLU A 268 3.54 -0.01 12.68
CA GLU A 268 3.80 -1.34 13.23
C GLU A 268 2.70 -2.32 12.81
N LEU A 269 1.43 -1.91 12.96
CA LEU A 269 0.26 -2.68 12.53
C LEU A 269 0.23 -2.88 11.01
N HIS A 270 0.50 -1.83 10.24
CA HIS A 270 0.48 -1.89 8.78
C HIS A 270 1.55 -2.85 8.23
N ALA A 271 2.78 -2.77 8.72
CA ALA A 271 3.85 -3.71 8.38
C ALA A 271 3.48 -5.14 8.82
N SER A 272 2.85 -5.31 9.98
CA SER A 272 2.42 -6.62 10.48
C SER A 272 1.36 -7.29 9.58
N ASP A 273 0.46 -6.53 8.93
CA ASP A 273 -0.50 -7.11 7.97
C ASP A 273 0.20 -7.66 6.72
N TYR A 274 1.16 -6.90 6.16
CA TYR A 274 1.99 -7.39 5.06
C TYR A 274 2.80 -8.62 5.46
N GLU A 275 3.36 -8.61 6.67
CA GLU A 275 4.11 -9.75 7.22
C GLU A 275 3.25 -11.00 7.34
N VAL A 276 2.06 -10.89 7.94
CA VAL A 276 1.08 -11.98 8.03
C VAL A 276 0.69 -12.48 6.65
N TYR A 277 0.40 -11.57 5.73
CA TYR A 277 0.03 -11.95 4.37
C TYR A 277 1.14 -12.78 3.69
N ALA A 278 2.39 -12.31 3.75
CA ALA A 278 3.51 -13.00 3.13
C ALA A 278 3.86 -14.35 3.81
N TYR A 279 3.73 -14.45 5.15
CA TYR A 279 3.84 -15.74 5.83
C TYR A 279 2.79 -16.73 5.33
N LEU A 280 1.54 -16.29 5.16
CA LEU A 280 0.46 -17.14 4.68
C LEU A 280 0.67 -17.60 3.22
N GLN A 281 1.31 -16.77 2.38
CA GLN A 281 1.69 -17.15 1.01
C GLN A 281 2.83 -18.18 0.96
N THR A 282 3.67 -18.22 2.00
CA THR A 282 4.78 -19.19 2.10
C THR A 282 4.48 -20.36 3.04
N ALA A 283 3.23 -20.49 3.50
CA ALA A 283 2.77 -21.50 4.46
C ALA A 283 3.59 -21.55 5.76
N GLN A 284 3.98 -20.38 6.26
CA GLN A 284 4.56 -20.17 7.59
C GLN A 284 3.44 -19.78 8.59
N ASP A 285 2.47 -20.68 8.75
CA ASP A 285 1.25 -20.46 9.54
C ASP A 285 1.55 -20.19 11.02
N ASP A 286 2.58 -20.83 11.58
CA ASP A 286 3.01 -20.62 12.96
C ASP A 286 3.55 -19.21 13.18
N ALA A 287 4.22 -18.62 12.19
CA ALA A 287 4.70 -17.24 12.28
C ALA A 287 3.54 -16.25 12.21
N ALA A 288 2.62 -16.44 11.26
CA ALA A 288 1.39 -15.64 11.16
C ALA A 288 0.55 -15.73 12.44
N ARG A 289 0.42 -16.92 13.03
CA ARG A 289 -0.31 -17.16 14.29
C ARG A 289 0.29 -16.39 15.47
N ARG A 290 1.61 -16.32 15.56
CA ARG A 290 2.30 -15.57 16.63
C ARG A 290 1.98 -14.07 16.54
N LEU A 291 2.00 -13.49 15.33
CA LEU A 291 1.61 -12.09 15.13
C LEU A 291 0.14 -11.86 15.46
N LEU A 292 -0.76 -12.73 14.99
CA LEU A 292 -2.19 -12.68 15.34
C LEU A 292 -2.39 -12.68 16.87
N ALA A 293 -1.68 -13.55 17.60
CA ALA A 293 -1.75 -13.61 19.05
C ALA A 293 -1.20 -12.36 19.76
N SER A 294 -0.28 -11.62 19.12
CA SER A 294 0.27 -10.37 19.65
C SER A 294 -0.61 -9.15 19.40
N LEU A 295 -1.59 -9.22 18.49
CA LEU A 295 -2.42 -8.06 18.12
C LEU A 295 -3.08 -7.34 19.29
N PRO A 296 -3.64 -7.99 20.32
CA PRO A 296 -4.22 -7.28 21.45
C PRO A 296 -3.20 -6.39 22.19
N GLU A 297 -1.94 -6.82 22.28
CA GLU A 297 -0.86 -6.03 22.87
C GLU A 297 -0.55 -4.80 22.02
N ILE A 298 -0.36 -4.99 20.71
CA ILE A 298 -0.10 -3.89 19.78
C ILE A 298 -1.26 -2.89 19.77
N ALA A 299 -2.49 -3.39 19.70
CA ALA A 299 -3.72 -2.59 19.70
C ALA A 299 -3.89 -1.77 20.98
N SER A 300 -3.42 -2.27 22.13
CA SER A 300 -3.50 -1.53 23.40
C SER A 300 -2.67 -0.24 23.42
N ARG A 301 -1.67 -0.13 22.54
CA ARG A 301 -0.83 1.06 22.36
C ARG A 301 -1.33 2.00 21.26
N PHE A 302 -2.31 1.57 20.47
CA PHE A 302 -2.79 2.33 19.31
C PHE A 302 -3.73 3.47 19.73
N ASP A 303 -3.30 4.71 19.48
CA ASP A 303 -4.15 5.90 19.64
C ASP A 303 -4.69 6.40 18.29
N PRO A 304 -5.97 6.21 17.98
CA PRO A 304 -6.57 6.63 16.72
C PRO A 304 -6.70 8.16 16.57
N LYS A 305 -6.42 8.96 17.61
CA LYS A 305 -6.39 10.43 17.53
C LYS A 305 -5.10 10.95 16.92
N VAL A 306 -4.05 10.13 16.85
CA VAL A 306 -2.78 10.49 16.22
C VAL A 306 -2.92 10.33 14.71
N VAL A 307 -3.30 11.42 14.04
CA VAL A 307 -3.53 11.44 12.58
C VAL A 307 -2.22 11.53 11.78
N ILE A 308 -1.20 12.20 12.34
CA ILE A 308 0.12 12.36 11.73
C ILE A 308 1.21 11.88 12.71
N ALA A 309 1.81 10.74 12.39
CA ALA A 309 3.04 10.26 13.03
C ALA A 309 4.08 9.94 11.95
N GLY A 310 3.85 8.84 11.22
CA GLY A 310 4.57 8.43 10.01
C GLY A 310 3.67 8.48 8.77
N ALA A 311 3.92 7.63 7.79
CA ALA A 311 3.14 7.49 6.56
C ALA A 311 1.77 6.84 6.77
N GLY A 312 1.67 5.94 7.75
CA GLY A 312 0.47 5.25 8.18
C GLY A 312 -0.30 6.05 9.23
N GLY A 313 -1.58 6.32 8.94
CA GLY A 313 -2.52 6.93 9.87
C GLY A 313 -3.47 5.91 10.52
N PRO A 314 -4.49 6.37 11.27
CA PRO A 314 -5.44 5.50 11.94
C PRO A 314 -6.14 4.49 11.02
N SER A 315 -6.38 4.86 9.75
CA SER A 315 -6.94 3.98 8.73
C SER A 315 -6.13 2.71 8.52
N ALA A 316 -4.80 2.81 8.47
CA ALA A 316 -3.91 1.67 8.29
C ALA A 316 -3.88 0.76 9.53
N GLY A 317 -3.92 1.35 10.73
CA GLY A 317 -4.02 0.60 11.98
C GLY A 317 -5.32 -0.21 12.07
N TYR A 318 -6.47 0.42 11.84
CA TYR A 318 -7.76 -0.28 11.84
C TYR A 318 -7.87 -1.31 10.70
N PHE A 319 -7.31 -1.01 9.53
CA PHE A 319 -7.24 -1.98 8.43
C PHE A 319 -6.53 -3.26 8.87
N ALA A 320 -5.31 -3.14 9.42
CA ALA A 320 -4.52 -4.29 9.85
C ALA A 320 -5.22 -5.11 10.95
N LEU A 321 -5.85 -4.44 11.92
CA LEU A 321 -6.59 -5.09 13.01
C LEU A 321 -7.76 -5.95 12.51
N ALA A 322 -8.41 -5.56 11.41
CA ALA A 322 -9.47 -6.34 10.77
C ALA A 322 -8.92 -7.39 9.78
N ALA A 323 -7.90 -7.01 9.00
CA ALA A 323 -7.37 -7.83 7.91
C ALA A 323 -6.59 -9.05 8.43
N ILE A 324 -5.73 -8.89 9.43
CA ILE A 324 -4.89 -9.99 9.94
C ILE A 324 -5.70 -11.22 10.38
N PRO A 325 -6.73 -11.12 11.26
CA PRO A 325 -7.53 -12.27 11.62
C PRO A 325 -8.33 -12.84 10.44
N ALA A 326 -8.81 -11.98 9.53
CA ALA A 326 -9.51 -12.41 8.32
C ALA A 326 -8.60 -13.21 7.37
N ARG A 327 -7.41 -12.69 7.04
CA ARG A 327 -6.40 -13.38 6.22
C ARG A 327 -6.00 -14.71 6.83
N TYR A 328 -5.72 -14.72 8.13
CA TYR A 328 -5.31 -15.94 8.84
C TYR A 328 -6.34 -17.06 8.74
N ALA A 329 -7.63 -16.73 8.74
CA ALA A 329 -8.70 -17.71 8.53
C ALA A 329 -8.88 -18.09 7.04
N LEU A 330 -8.94 -17.10 6.14
CA LEU A 330 -9.27 -17.31 4.73
C LEU A 330 -8.16 -17.99 3.94
N GLU A 331 -6.90 -17.57 4.08
CA GLU A 331 -5.76 -18.13 3.34
C GLU A 331 -5.48 -19.60 3.73
N ARG A 332 -5.93 -20.00 4.92
CA ARG A 332 -5.88 -21.39 5.42
C ARG A 332 -7.19 -22.15 5.18
N GLN A 333 -8.21 -21.52 4.60
CA GLN A 333 -9.56 -22.06 4.42
C GLN A 333 -10.20 -22.60 5.72
N GLU A 334 -9.88 -21.98 6.86
CA GLU A 334 -10.46 -22.32 8.16
C GLU A 334 -11.85 -21.70 8.31
N TRP A 335 -12.82 -22.21 7.56
CA TRP A 335 -14.15 -21.61 7.43
C TRP A 335 -14.90 -21.46 8.76
N LYS A 336 -14.68 -22.39 9.71
CA LYS A 336 -15.22 -22.29 11.06
C LYS A 336 -14.65 -21.09 11.81
N GLN A 337 -13.35 -20.86 11.69
CA GLN A 337 -12.68 -19.70 12.28
C GLN A 337 -13.19 -18.41 11.62
N ALA A 338 -13.29 -18.39 10.29
CA ALA A 338 -13.77 -17.23 9.53
C ALA A 338 -15.21 -16.85 9.93
N ALA A 339 -16.12 -17.82 10.00
CA ALA A 339 -17.53 -17.62 10.39
C ALA A 339 -17.71 -17.12 11.84
N GLN A 340 -16.69 -17.29 12.69
CA GLN A 340 -16.72 -16.88 14.10
C GLN A 340 -16.07 -15.51 14.34
N LEU A 341 -15.50 -14.88 13.31
CA LEU A 341 -14.93 -13.55 13.46
C LEU A 341 -16.00 -12.54 13.91
N THR A 342 -15.59 -11.66 14.82
CA THR A 342 -16.48 -10.65 15.41
C THR A 342 -16.15 -9.29 14.80
N PRO A 343 -17.06 -8.71 14.01
CA PRO A 343 -16.87 -7.38 13.44
C PRO A 343 -16.78 -6.33 14.54
N GLN A 344 -15.99 -5.29 14.29
CA GLN A 344 -15.82 -4.16 15.19
C GLN A 344 -16.15 -2.90 14.41
N GLU A 345 -17.04 -2.07 14.95
CA GLU A 345 -17.34 -0.77 14.36
C GLU A 345 -16.16 0.17 14.57
N THR A 346 -15.78 0.89 13.52
CA THR A 346 -14.69 1.87 13.54
C THR A 346 -15.10 3.12 12.76
N PRO A 347 -14.35 4.24 12.88
CA PRO A 347 -14.53 5.39 12.01
C PRO A 347 -14.30 5.11 10.52
N PHE A 348 -13.82 3.91 10.16
CA PHE A 348 -13.53 3.47 8.80
C PHE A 348 -14.39 2.24 8.47
N PRO A 349 -15.65 2.40 8.00
CA PRO A 349 -16.60 1.29 7.85
C PRO A 349 -16.12 0.13 6.97
N TYR A 350 -15.23 0.39 6.00
CA TYR A 350 -14.64 -0.67 5.16
C TYR A 350 -13.77 -1.67 5.93
N THR A 351 -13.24 -1.29 7.10
CA THR A 351 -12.50 -2.22 7.98
C THR A 351 -13.44 -3.21 8.65
N GLU A 352 -14.65 -2.78 9.02
CA GLU A 352 -15.71 -3.67 9.49
C GLU A 352 -16.14 -4.66 8.39
N ALA A 353 -16.24 -4.16 7.14
CA ALA A 353 -16.62 -4.97 5.99
C ALA A 353 -15.70 -6.17 5.77
N MET A 354 -14.40 -6.03 5.99
CA MET A 354 -13.43 -7.14 5.88
C MET A 354 -13.78 -8.32 6.79
N THR A 355 -14.24 -8.02 8.00
CA THR A 355 -14.64 -9.05 8.96
C THR A 355 -15.95 -9.70 8.54
N TRP A 356 -16.92 -8.90 8.09
CA TRP A 356 -18.18 -9.41 7.53
C TRP A 356 -17.98 -10.25 6.26
N PHE A 357 -17.05 -9.86 5.41
CA PHE A 357 -16.66 -10.61 4.22
C PHE A 357 -16.13 -12.00 4.58
N ALA A 358 -15.12 -12.06 5.45
CA ALA A 358 -14.54 -13.33 5.89
C ALA A 358 -15.59 -14.22 6.59
N ARG A 359 -16.42 -13.62 7.45
CA ARG A 359 -17.53 -14.30 8.12
C ARG A 359 -18.56 -14.83 7.14
N GLY A 360 -18.94 -14.03 6.15
CA GLY A 360 -19.91 -14.37 5.11
C GLY A 360 -19.44 -15.53 4.25
N LEU A 361 -18.20 -15.46 3.76
CA LEU A 361 -17.57 -16.57 3.03
C LEU A 361 -17.50 -17.84 3.88
N GLY A 362 -17.03 -17.74 5.13
CA GLY A 362 -16.98 -18.86 6.06
C GLY A 362 -18.36 -19.50 6.28
N ALA A 363 -19.39 -18.68 6.50
CA ALA A 363 -20.76 -19.14 6.68
C ALA A 363 -21.31 -19.81 5.42
N ALA A 364 -21.09 -19.23 4.23
CA ALA A 364 -21.51 -19.81 2.95
C ALA A 364 -20.84 -21.16 2.71
N ARG A 365 -19.52 -21.26 2.92
CA ARG A 365 -18.74 -22.51 2.80
C ARG A 365 -19.18 -23.59 3.80
N LEU A 366 -19.70 -23.19 4.96
CA LEU A 366 -20.29 -24.10 5.95
C LEU A 366 -21.79 -24.35 5.75
N LYS A 367 -22.39 -23.82 4.68
CA LYS A 367 -23.83 -23.91 4.37
C LYS A 367 -24.73 -23.34 5.49
N GLN A 368 -24.27 -22.30 6.17
CA GLN A 368 -24.97 -21.59 7.24
C GLN A 368 -25.73 -20.39 6.67
N ALA A 369 -26.80 -20.66 5.92
CA ALA A 369 -27.56 -19.64 5.17
C ALA A 369 -27.93 -18.38 6.01
N PRO A 370 -28.48 -18.49 7.24
CA PRO A 370 -28.81 -17.30 8.03
C PRO A 370 -27.60 -16.41 8.36
N ALA A 371 -26.43 -17.01 8.63
CA ALA A 371 -25.21 -16.27 8.95
C ALA A 371 -24.56 -15.65 7.70
N ALA A 372 -24.64 -16.32 6.55
CA ALA A 372 -24.23 -15.75 5.27
C ALA A 372 -25.12 -14.54 4.91
N GLN A 373 -26.44 -14.67 5.04
CA GLN A 373 -27.39 -13.59 4.78
C GLN A 373 -27.18 -12.38 5.71
N GLN A 374 -26.87 -12.61 6.99
CA GLN A 374 -26.53 -11.54 7.91
C GLN A 374 -25.32 -10.73 7.40
N SER A 375 -24.30 -11.42 6.91
CA SER A 375 -23.08 -10.78 6.40
C SER A 375 -23.35 -10.00 5.12
N ILE A 376 -24.16 -10.51 4.20
CA ILE A 376 -24.58 -9.81 2.97
C ILE A 376 -25.30 -8.50 3.31
N VAL A 377 -26.25 -8.54 4.25
CA VAL A 377 -26.98 -7.34 4.68
C VAL A 377 -26.05 -6.31 5.30
N ALA A 378 -25.11 -6.74 6.15
CA ALA A 378 -24.13 -5.84 6.77
C ALA A 378 -23.21 -5.19 5.72
N LEU A 379 -22.68 -5.96 4.77
CA LEU A 379 -21.85 -5.45 3.66
C LEU A 379 -22.61 -4.40 2.85
N ARG A 380 -23.88 -4.65 2.51
CA ARG A 380 -24.73 -3.70 1.79
C ARG A 380 -24.91 -2.39 2.55
N GLN A 381 -25.20 -2.45 3.85
CA GLN A 381 -25.34 -1.26 4.70
C GLN A 381 -24.04 -0.47 4.79
N ILE A 382 -22.89 -1.15 4.90
CA ILE A 382 -21.58 -0.50 4.91
C ILE A 382 -21.31 0.19 3.57
N ARG A 383 -21.59 -0.48 2.44
CA ARG A 383 -21.47 0.09 1.10
C ARG A 383 -22.28 1.38 0.96
N GLU A 384 -23.54 1.37 1.42
CA GLU A 384 -24.42 2.55 1.39
C GLU A 384 -23.89 3.71 2.26
N ARG A 385 -23.35 3.42 3.45
CA ARG A 385 -22.70 4.43 4.31
C ARG A 385 -21.49 5.05 3.62
N LEU A 386 -20.63 4.24 2.99
CA LEU A 386 -19.45 4.70 2.28
C LEU A 386 -19.80 5.56 1.06
N SER A 387 -20.77 5.14 0.25
CA SER A 387 -21.26 5.94 -0.89
C SER A 387 -21.82 7.28 -0.45
N SER A 388 -22.60 7.31 0.64
CA SER A 388 -23.16 8.55 1.20
C SER A 388 -22.07 9.51 1.70
N ALA A 389 -20.95 8.97 2.16
CA ALA A 389 -19.77 9.73 2.57
C ALA A 389 -18.84 10.11 1.39
N SER A 390 -19.21 9.80 0.15
CA SER A 390 -18.36 9.97 -1.05
C SER A 390 -17.03 9.19 -1.00
N GLU A 391 -16.97 8.13 -0.19
CA GLU A 391 -15.83 7.19 -0.12
C GLU A 391 -15.97 6.11 -1.20
N ASN A 392 -16.06 6.55 -2.45
CA ASN A 392 -16.45 5.72 -3.60
C ASN A 392 -15.54 4.51 -3.83
N TYR A 393 -14.23 4.68 -3.64
CA TYR A 393 -13.27 3.58 -3.74
C TYR A 393 -13.64 2.44 -2.79
N TRP A 394 -13.82 2.77 -1.51
CA TRP A 394 -14.14 1.77 -0.49
C TRP A 394 -15.55 1.19 -0.66
N ALA A 395 -16.52 1.99 -1.11
CA ALA A 395 -17.85 1.49 -1.45
C ALA A 395 -17.78 0.40 -2.55
N GLN A 396 -16.97 0.62 -3.58
CA GLN A 396 -16.74 -0.36 -4.64
C GLN A 396 -16.05 -1.63 -4.12
N GLN A 397 -15.05 -1.52 -3.24
CA GLN A 397 -14.40 -2.68 -2.62
C GLN A 397 -15.40 -3.52 -1.79
N VAL A 398 -16.29 -2.88 -1.04
CA VAL A 398 -17.32 -3.58 -0.26
C VAL A 398 -18.39 -4.19 -1.17
N GLN A 399 -18.69 -3.57 -2.31
CA GLN A 399 -19.58 -4.17 -3.32
C GLN A 399 -19.01 -5.46 -3.90
N ILE A 400 -17.70 -5.52 -4.18
CA ILE A 400 -17.03 -6.74 -4.64
C ILE A 400 -17.20 -7.85 -3.58
N GLN A 401 -16.90 -7.54 -2.33
CA GLN A 401 -17.07 -8.46 -1.19
C GLN A 401 -18.52 -8.95 -1.02
N GLU A 402 -19.51 -8.06 -1.19
CA GLU A 402 -20.93 -8.40 -1.16
C GLU A 402 -21.29 -9.42 -2.25
N LEU A 403 -20.90 -9.15 -3.51
CA LEU A 403 -21.16 -10.03 -4.65
C LEU A 403 -20.51 -11.41 -4.48
N GLU A 404 -19.28 -11.46 -3.95
CA GLU A 404 -18.56 -12.70 -3.69
C GLU A 404 -19.26 -13.56 -2.63
N VAL A 405 -19.72 -12.95 -1.52
CA VAL A 405 -20.47 -13.66 -0.48
C VAL A 405 -21.84 -14.10 -0.98
N GLU A 406 -22.56 -13.25 -1.72
CA GLU A 406 -23.83 -13.60 -2.37
C GLU A 406 -23.66 -14.83 -3.29
N ALA A 407 -22.63 -14.82 -4.13
CA ALA A 407 -22.35 -15.89 -5.07
C ALA A 407 -22.07 -17.23 -4.35
N TRP A 408 -21.23 -17.21 -3.32
CA TRP A 408 -20.93 -18.41 -2.53
C TRP A 408 -22.14 -18.91 -1.74
N ALA A 409 -22.98 -18.01 -1.22
CA ALA A 409 -24.22 -18.39 -0.54
C ALA A 409 -25.22 -19.02 -1.52
N ALA A 410 -25.39 -18.43 -2.71
CA ALA A 410 -26.24 -19.00 -3.76
C ALA A 410 -25.78 -20.39 -4.18
N LEU A 411 -24.46 -20.62 -4.30
CA LEU A 411 -23.92 -21.94 -4.60
C LEU A 411 -24.24 -22.95 -3.48
N ALA A 412 -24.05 -22.56 -2.22
CA ALA A 412 -24.32 -23.39 -1.05
C ALA A 412 -25.78 -23.87 -1.00
N GLU A 413 -26.70 -23.05 -1.53
CA GLU A 413 -28.14 -23.29 -1.63
C GLU A 413 -28.55 -23.98 -2.96
N GLY A 414 -27.58 -24.36 -3.81
CA GLY A 414 -27.81 -25.08 -5.06
C GLY A 414 -28.19 -24.20 -6.26
N ARG A 415 -28.19 -22.87 -6.11
CA ARG A 415 -28.52 -21.91 -7.20
C ARG A 415 -27.29 -21.60 -8.05
N LYS A 416 -26.81 -22.61 -8.78
CA LYS A 416 -25.57 -22.56 -9.58
C LYS A 416 -25.51 -21.40 -10.58
N GLN A 417 -26.58 -21.15 -11.33
CA GLN A 417 -26.57 -20.09 -12.37
C GLN A 417 -26.45 -18.69 -11.76
N GLU A 418 -27.18 -18.44 -10.67
CA GLU A 418 -27.11 -17.18 -9.93
C GLU A 418 -25.71 -16.97 -9.35
N ALA A 419 -25.16 -18.02 -8.70
CA ALA A 419 -23.82 -18.00 -8.14
C ALA A 419 -22.75 -17.60 -9.18
N LEU A 420 -22.76 -18.25 -10.35
CA LEU A 420 -21.81 -17.93 -11.42
C LEU A 420 -22.01 -16.52 -11.98
N SER A 421 -23.26 -16.06 -12.10
CA SER A 421 -23.56 -14.70 -12.56
C SER A 421 -23.04 -13.64 -11.58
N GLN A 422 -23.30 -13.80 -10.28
CA GLN A 422 -22.85 -12.89 -9.24
C GLN A 422 -21.32 -12.88 -9.14
N MET A 423 -20.69 -14.06 -9.17
CA MET A 423 -19.24 -14.17 -9.11
C MET A 423 -18.57 -13.51 -10.32
N LYS A 424 -19.14 -13.67 -11.52
CA LYS A 424 -18.65 -12.99 -12.72
C LYS A 424 -18.74 -11.46 -12.60
N SER A 425 -19.84 -10.94 -12.07
CA SER A 425 -19.97 -9.50 -11.81
C SER A 425 -18.93 -9.00 -10.79
N GLY A 426 -18.63 -9.79 -9.75
CA GLY A 426 -17.57 -9.49 -8.78
C GLY A 426 -16.19 -9.41 -9.44
N VAL A 427 -15.87 -10.39 -10.31
CA VAL A 427 -14.64 -10.40 -11.10
C VAL A 427 -14.52 -9.17 -11.99
N GLU A 428 -15.53 -8.86 -12.80
CA GLU A 428 -15.51 -7.70 -13.70
C GLU A 428 -15.33 -6.39 -12.92
N LEU A 429 -15.96 -6.28 -11.75
CA LEU A 429 -15.82 -5.10 -10.90
C LEU A 429 -14.42 -4.98 -10.30
N GLU A 430 -13.84 -6.08 -9.80
CA GLU A 430 -12.48 -6.07 -9.23
C GLU A 430 -11.41 -5.72 -10.26
N GLU A 431 -11.54 -6.18 -11.51
CA GLU A 431 -10.61 -5.86 -12.60
C GLU A 431 -10.58 -4.38 -12.96
N GLY A 432 -11.69 -3.67 -12.75
CA GLY A 432 -11.77 -2.22 -12.91
C GLY A 432 -11.01 -1.43 -11.84
N THR A 433 -10.50 -2.07 -10.78
CA THR A 433 -9.90 -1.39 -9.62
C THR A 433 -8.39 -1.57 -9.53
N GLU A 434 -7.77 -0.76 -8.66
CA GLU A 434 -6.38 -0.93 -8.20
C GLU A 434 -6.34 -1.01 -6.67
N LYS A 435 -5.25 -1.56 -6.12
CA LYS A 435 -5.11 -1.63 -4.66
C LYS A 435 -4.84 -0.24 -4.09
N SER A 436 -5.39 0.02 -2.90
CA SER A 436 -4.97 1.14 -2.06
C SER A 436 -3.58 0.89 -1.48
N ALA A 437 -2.80 1.96 -1.25
CA ALA A 437 -1.52 1.84 -0.56
C ALA A 437 -1.65 1.23 0.85
N VAL A 438 -2.84 1.32 1.46
CA VAL A 438 -3.12 0.78 2.81
C VAL A 438 -3.19 -0.76 2.85
N THR A 439 -3.28 -1.45 1.71
CA THR A 439 -3.44 -2.90 1.66
C THR A 439 -2.32 -3.61 0.87
N PRO A 440 -1.88 -4.81 1.29
CA PRO A 440 -1.05 -5.66 0.44
C PRO A 440 -1.81 -6.28 -0.75
N GLY A 441 -3.16 -6.27 -0.72
CA GLY A 441 -4.02 -6.87 -1.75
C GLY A 441 -5.40 -7.25 -1.19
N PRO A 442 -6.33 -7.75 -2.03
CA PRO A 442 -7.62 -8.26 -1.54
C PRO A 442 -7.43 -9.38 -0.50
N LEU A 443 -8.43 -9.62 0.34
CA LEU A 443 -8.40 -10.75 1.29
C LEU A 443 -8.49 -12.11 0.56
N ALA A 444 -9.22 -12.14 -0.55
CA ALA A 444 -9.24 -13.22 -1.52
C ALA A 444 -9.57 -12.59 -2.89
N PRO A 445 -8.77 -12.79 -3.95
CA PRO A 445 -9.10 -12.27 -5.28
C PRO A 445 -10.40 -12.87 -5.83
N ALA A 446 -11.21 -12.07 -6.52
CA ALA A 446 -12.49 -12.49 -7.09
C ALA A 446 -12.31 -13.65 -8.08
N ARG A 447 -11.27 -13.59 -8.93
CA ARG A 447 -10.94 -14.66 -9.88
C ARG A 447 -10.50 -15.94 -9.17
N GLU A 448 -9.79 -15.84 -8.05
CA GLU A 448 -9.42 -17.01 -7.24
C GLU A 448 -10.66 -17.69 -6.67
N LEU A 449 -11.58 -16.91 -6.10
CA LEU A 449 -12.87 -17.41 -5.60
C LEU A 449 -13.72 -18.02 -6.72
N MET A 450 -13.75 -17.42 -7.90
CA MET A 450 -14.41 -17.99 -9.08
C MET A 450 -13.77 -19.33 -9.49
N GLY A 451 -12.44 -19.42 -9.49
CA GLY A 451 -11.72 -20.65 -9.77
C GLY A 451 -12.06 -21.76 -8.77
N GLU A 452 -12.11 -21.43 -7.48
CA GLU A 452 -12.50 -22.39 -6.43
C GLU A 452 -13.96 -22.85 -6.59
N MET A 453 -14.88 -21.94 -6.95
CA MET A 453 -16.28 -22.27 -7.24
C MET A 453 -16.41 -23.21 -8.45
N LEU A 454 -15.66 -22.93 -9.53
CA LEU A 454 -15.65 -23.75 -10.73
C LEU A 454 -15.11 -25.16 -10.45
N LEU A 455 -14.12 -25.30 -9.56
CA LEU A 455 -13.69 -26.63 -9.09
C LEU A 455 -14.81 -27.37 -8.34
N GLU A 456 -15.54 -26.68 -7.44
CA GLU A 456 -16.62 -27.29 -6.65
C GLU A 456 -17.78 -27.81 -7.51
N ILE A 457 -18.01 -27.19 -8.67
CA ILE A 457 -19.04 -27.61 -9.63
C ILE A 457 -18.52 -28.48 -10.79
N ASN A 458 -17.30 -29.01 -10.67
CA ASN A 458 -16.63 -29.89 -11.64
C ASN A 458 -16.39 -29.26 -13.02
N GLU A 459 -15.99 -27.98 -13.06
CA GLU A 459 -15.58 -27.26 -14.27
C GLU A 459 -14.07 -26.89 -14.27
N PRO A 460 -13.16 -27.89 -14.20
CA PRO A 460 -11.74 -27.66 -13.93
C PRO A 460 -11.01 -26.88 -15.04
N ALA A 461 -11.40 -27.05 -16.31
CA ALA A 461 -10.77 -26.30 -17.41
C ALA A 461 -11.02 -24.79 -17.29
N GLN A 462 -12.23 -24.38 -16.89
CA GLN A 462 -12.55 -22.98 -16.67
C GLN A 462 -11.91 -22.44 -15.38
N ALA A 463 -11.85 -23.27 -14.33
CA ALA A 463 -11.15 -22.93 -13.09
C ALA A 463 -9.67 -22.62 -13.35
N LEU A 464 -9.02 -23.42 -14.18
CA LEU A 464 -7.61 -23.21 -14.56
C LEU A 464 -7.40 -21.82 -15.18
N THR A 465 -8.31 -21.38 -16.06
CA THR A 465 -8.25 -20.05 -16.66
C THR A 465 -8.33 -18.94 -15.61
N GLN A 466 -9.19 -19.09 -14.59
CA GLN A 466 -9.31 -18.09 -13.53
C GLN A 466 -8.07 -18.01 -12.63
N PHE A 467 -7.51 -19.16 -12.24
CA PHE A 467 -6.29 -19.19 -11.44
C PHE A 467 -5.07 -18.69 -12.22
N ALA A 468 -4.94 -19.03 -13.51
CA ALA A 468 -3.87 -18.52 -14.36
C ALA A 468 -3.92 -16.99 -14.47
N ALA A 469 -5.10 -16.42 -14.74
CA ALA A 469 -5.29 -14.96 -14.76
C ALA A 469 -5.01 -14.31 -13.39
N THR A 470 -5.34 -15.01 -12.29
CA THR A 470 -4.96 -14.53 -10.94
C THR A 470 -3.44 -14.47 -10.79
N LEU A 471 -2.70 -15.46 -11.25
CA LEU A 471 -1.23 -15.53 -11.15
C LEU A 471 -0.50 -14.52 -12.03
N GLU A 472 -1.13 -14.03 -13.10
CA GLU A 472 -0.60 -12.91 -13.89
C GLU A 472 -0.64 -11.60 -13.08
N LYS A 473 -1.67 -11.40 -12.26
CA LYS A 473 -1.85 -10.19 -11.43
C LYS A 473 -1.16 -10.30 -10.06
N GLU A 474 -1.15 -11.49 -9.48
CA GLU A 474 -0.63 -11.80 -8.15
C GLU A 474 0.34 -13.01 -8.23
N PRO A 475 1.56 -12.79 -8.79
CA PRO A 475 2.54 -13.86 -8.97
C PRO A 475 2.89 -14.56 -7.66
N GLY A 476 3.00 -15.88 -7.72
CA GLY A 476 3.43 -16.68 -6.57
C GLY A 476 2.41 -16.81 -5.45
N ARG A 477 1.16 -16.35 -5.62
CA ARG A 477 0.09 -16.52 -4.62
C ARG A 477 -0.22 -18.01 -4.38
N PHE A 478 -0.20 -18.42 -3.11
CA PHE A 478 -0.31 -19.83 -2.68
C PHE A 478 -1.58 -20.51 -3.20
N ARG A 479 -2.74 -19.90 -2.94
CA ARG A 479 -4.05 -20.47 -3.26
C ARG A 479 -4.26 -20.56 -4.77
N ALA A 480 -3.87 -19.55 -5.53
CA ALA A 480 -3.92 -19.57 -6.99
C ALA A 480 -2.97 -20.61 -7.60
N LEU A 481 -1.73 -20.76 -7.09
CA LEU A 481 -0.81 -21.81 -7.54
C LEU A 481 -1.37 -23.22 -7.30
N TYR A 482 -1.87 -23.47 -6.09
CA TYR A 482 -2.49 -24.76 -5.76
C TYR A 482 -3.75 -25.02 -6.59
N GLY A 483 -4.63 -24.02 -6.70
CA GLY A 483 -5.86 -24.08 -7.49
C GLY A 483 -5.58 -24.38 -8.97
N ALA A 484 -4.61 -23.68 -9.56
CA ALA A 484 -4.17 -23.93 -10.94
C ALA A 484 -3.62 -25.35 -11.11
N ALA A 485 -2.79 -25.83 -10.17
CA ALA A 485 -2.24 -27.18 -10.23
C ALA A 485 -3.33 -28.26 -10.18
N LYS A 486 -4.33 -28.07 -9.30
CA LYS A 486 -5.49 -28.95 -9.17
C LYS A 486 -6.41 -28.92 -10.38
N ALA A 487 -6.74 -27.73 -10.86
CA ALA A 487 -7.56 -27.55 -12.04
C ALA A 487 -6.90 -28.17 -13.28
N ALA A 488 -5.59 -28.01 -13.44
CA ALA A 488 -4.81 -28.66 -14.50
C ALA A 488 -4.82 -30.19 -14.35
N GLN A 489 -4.64 -30.72 -13.14
CA GLN A 489 -4.70 -32.17 -12.89
C GLN A 489 -6.07 -32.77 -13.28
N LEU A 490 -7.15 -32.14 -12.82
CA LEU A 490 -8.52 -32.61 -13.06
C LEU A 490 -8.98 -32.45 -14.51
N SER A 491 -8.36 -31.54 -15.26
CA SER A 491 -8.58 -31.38 -16.71
C SER A 491 -7.66 -32.25 -17.56
N GLY A 492 -6.81 -33.10 -16.96
CA GLY A 492 -5.88 -33.98 -17.68
C GLY A 492 -4.62 -33.28 -18.22
N ASN A 493 -4.41 -32.00 -17.88
CA ASN A 493 -3.20 -31.27 -18.25
C ASN A 493 -2.08 -31.52 -17.23
N HIS A 494 -1.44 -32.69 -17.35
CA HIS A 494 -0.40 -33.14 -16.44
C HIS A 494 0.82 -32.21 -16.41
N GLU A 495 1.25 -31.69 -17.55
CA GLU A 495 2.40 -30.79 -17.64
C GLU A 495 2.17 -29.50 -16.84
N ALA A 496 1.02 -28.84 -17.06
CA ALA A 496 0.67 -27.63 -16.33
C ALA A 496 0.51 -27.89 -14.83
N SER A 497 -0.10 -29.02 -14.46
CA SER A 497 -0.24 -29.42 -13.05
C SER A 497 1.12 -29.54 -12.36
N GLN A 498 2.07 -30.24 -12.99
CA GLN A 498 3.44 -30.38 -12.48
C GLN A 498 4.15 -29.03 -12.37
N LYS A 499 4.01 -28.16 -13.37
CA LYS A 499 4.58 -26.81 -13.36
C LYS A 499 4.11 -26.03 -12.13
N TYR A 500 2.79 -25.94 -11.92
CA TYR A 500 2.24 -25.15 -10.82
C TYR A 500 2.54 -25.76 -9.45
N PHE A 501 2.52 -27.10 -9.31
CA PHE A 501 2.95 -27.73 -8.05
C PHE A 501 4.42 -27.48 -7.73
N ARG A 502 5.33 -27.50 -8.71
CA ARG A 502 6.74 -27.16 -8.48
C ARG A 502 6.91 -25.69 -8.07
N GLN A 503 6.19 -24.79 -8.72
CA GLN A 503 6.18 -23.37 -8.33
C GLN A 503 5.65 -23.17 -6.90
N LEU A 504 4.59 -23.87 -6.52
CA LEU A 504 4.06 -23.86 -5.15
C LEU A 504 5.13 -24.31 -4.13
N LEU A 505 5.83 -25.41 -4.43
CA LEU A 505 6.91 -25.90 -3.57
C LEU A 505 8.09 -24.93 -3.47
N GLN A 506 8.40 -24.21 -4.56
CA GLN A 506 9.44 -23.18 -4.56
C GLN A 506 9.05 -21.99 -3.67
N VAL A 507 7.82 -21.49 -3.79
CA VAL A 507 7.28 -20.43 -2.93
C VAL A 507 7.28 -20.86 -1.45
N CYS A 508 6.94 -22.12 -1.20
CA CYS A 508 6.83 -22.72 0.13
C CYS A 508 8.13 -23.37 0.62
N ALA A 509 9.30 -22.96 0.11
CA ALA A 509 10.58 -23.56 0.49
C ALA A 509 10.89 -23.43 2.00
N GLN A 510 10.35 -22.37 2.64
CA GLN A 510 10.48 -22.10 4.08
C GLN A 510 9.20 -22.42 4.87
N ALA A 511 8.27 -23.22 4.31
CA ALA A 511 7.03 -23.57 4.98
C ALA A 511 7.28 -24.31 6.30
N ASP A 512 6.29 -24.25 7.21
CA ASP A 512 6.36 -24.95 8.49
C ASP A 512 6.55 -26.46 8.30
N LYS A 513 7.19 -27.09 9.30
CA LYS A 513 7.41 -28.56 9.30
C LYS A 513 6.09 -29.32 9.24
N ALA A 514 5.08 -28.83 9.95
CA ALA A 514 3.69 -29.30 9.82
C ALA A 514 3.09 -28.70 8.55
N ALA A 515 3.47 -29.25 7.41
CA ALA A 515 3.09 -28.70 6.11
C ALA A 515 1.57 -28.81 5.89
N ARG A 516 0.99 -27.75 5.30
CA ARG A 516 -0.39 -27.74 4.82
C ARG A 516 -0.66 -28.95 3.90
N PRO A 517 -1.87 -29.53 3.89
CA PRO A 517 -2.23 -30.67 3.02
C PRO A 517 -1.88 -30.46 1.54
N GLU A 518 -2.04 -29.24 1.04
CA GLU A 518 -1.72 -28.80 -0.31
C GLU A 518 -0.25 -29.00 -0.66
N ILE A 519 0.66 -28.69 0.27
CA ILE A 519 2.11 -28.88 0.08
C ILE A 519 2.44 -30.37 0.06
N LEU A 520 1.84 -31.15 0.96
CA LEU A 520 2.04 -32.60 0.98
C LEU A 520 1.57 -33.24 -0.33
N GLU A 521 0.47 -32.74 -0.89
CA GLU A 521 0.00 -33.18 -2.19
C GLU A 521 0.95 -32.78 -3.32
N ALA A 522 1.40 -31.52 -3.36
CA ALA A 522 2.35 -31.03 -4.35
C ALA A 522 3.64 -31.87 -4.36
N ARG A 523 4.16 -32.24 -3.17
CA ARG A 523 5.32 -33.14 -3.05
C ARG A 523 5.05 -34.52 -3.65
N ARG A 524 3.90 -35.13 -3.34
CA ARG A 524 3.53 -36.45 -3.90
C ARG A 524 3.35 -36.38 -5.41
N ALA A 525 2.69 -35.34 -5.91
CA ALA A 525 2.45 -35.16 -7.34
C ALA A 525 3.76 -35.00 -8.10
N THR A 526 4.72 -34.24 -7.56
CA THR A 526 6.00 -33.95 -8.23
C THR A 526 7.05 -35.05 -8.09
N SER A 527 6.91 -35.96 -7.14
CA SER A 527 7.81 -37.10 -6.94
C SER A 527 7.48 -38.34 -7.78
N GLN A 528 6.33 -38.35 -8.48
CA GLN A 528 5.84 -39.51 -9.26
C GLN A 528 6.34 -39.56 -10.71
N ASN A 529 7.36 -38.77 -11.06
CA ASN A 529 7.98 -38.74 -12.39
C ASN A 529 9.46 -39.13 -12.35
#